data_AF-A0A558NKM4-F1
#
_entry.id   AF-A0A558NKM4-F1
#
_cell.length_a   1.000
_cell.length_b   1.000
_cell.length_c   1.000
_cell.angle_alpha   90.00
_cell.angle_beta   90.00
_cell.angle_gamma   90.00
#
_symmetry.space_group_name_H-M   'P 1'
#
loop_
_entity.id
_entity.type
_entity.pdbx_description
1 polymer ?
#
loop_
_entity_poly.entity_id
_entity_poly.type
_entity_poly.pdbx_seq_one_letter_code
_entity_poly.pdbx_strand_id
1 'polypeptide(L)' 'MKITGFKKEDTELEGCMVLSDIGIAASPDTLRDLAAFLLAAADEMEKLGEDYDHLHLMDEWDKWKEDYPDIQILSEKYL' A
#
# COMPACT_ATOMS: atom_id res chain seq x y z
N MET A 1 11.06 -4.49 7.84
CA MET A 1 9.67 -4.41 7.34
C MET A 1 8.75 -4.11 8.50
N LYS A 2 7.87 -3.12 8.34
CA LYS A 2 6.76 -2.81 9.24
C LYS A 2 5.48 -2.87 8.41
N ILE A 3 4.38 -3.31 9.02
CA ILE A 3 3.04 -3.16 8.46
C ILE A 3 2.35 -2.12 9.33
N THR A 4 1.83 -1.07 8.71
CA THR A 4 1.09 -0.02 9.41
C THR A 4 -0.31 0.10 8.82
N GLY A 5 -1.24 0.59 9.63
CA GLY A 5 -2.60 0.87 9.18
C GLY A 5 -3.22 2.01 9.97
N PHE A 6 -4.24 2.62 9.38
CA PHE A 6 -5.02 3.67 10.01
C PHE A 6 -6.31 3.09 10.59
N LYS A 7 -6.83 3.71 11.66
CA LYS A 7 -8.27 3.58 11.91
C LYS A 7 -8.97 4.26 10.74
N LYS A 8 -10.14 3.75 10.34
CA LYS A 8 -10.88 4.25 9.17
C LYS A 8 -11.11 5.77 9.17
N GLU A 9 -11.13 6.37 10.35
CA GLU A 9 -11.39 7.81 10.56
C GLU A 9 -10.11 8.67 10.56
N ASP A 10 -8.93 8.05 10.67
CA ASP A 10 -7.64 8.72 10.70
C ASP A 10 -7.00 8.67 9.30
N THR A 11 -6.49 9.80 8.80
CA THR A 11 -5.93 9.92 7.44
C THR A 11 -4.48 10.43 7.40
N GLU A 12 -3.90 10.80 8.55
CA GLU A 12 -2.53 11.32 8.63
C GLU A 12 -1.56 10.24 9.10
N LEU A 13 -0.38 10.14 8.46
CA LEU A 13 0.69 9.18 8.76
C LEU A 13 1.09 9.12 10.25
N GLU A 14 0.97 10.22 10.99
CA GLU A 14 1.24 10.26 12.44
C GLU A 14 0.25 9.42 13.27
N GLY A 15 -0.94 9.13 12.74
CA GLY A 15 -1.96 8.27 13.35
C GLY A 15 -1.85 6.79 12.99
N CYS A 16 -0.83 6.39 12.23
CA CYS A 16 -0.68 5.01 11.77
C CYS A 16 -0.23 4.08 12.92
N MET A 17 -0.95 2.99 13.15
CA MET A 17 -0.57 1.97 14.14
C MET A 17 0.22 0.84 13.48
N VAL A 18 1.21 0.29 14.20
CA VAL A 18 1.92 -0.92 13.74
C VAL A 18 1.02 -2.13 13.96
N LEU A 19 0.80 -2.90 12.90
CA LEU A 19 -0.04 -4.09 12.88
C LEU A 19 0.81 -5.36 13.03
N SER A 20 0.25 -6.38 13.70
CA SER A 20 0.86 -7.72 13.76
C SER A 20 0.61 -8.55 12.49
N ASP A 21 -0.55 -8.35 11.88
CA ASP A 21 -1.05 -9.11 10.74
C ASP A 21 -2.06 -8.29 9.93
N ILE A 22 -2.26 -8.69 8.68
CA ILE A 22 -3.31 -8.15 7.79
C ILE A 22 -4.07 -9.32 7.19
N GLY A 23 -5.39 -9.19 7.13
CA GLY A 23 -6.28 -10.11 6.44
C GLY A 23 -6.73 -9.54 5.10
N ILE A 24 -6.57 -10.32 4.01
CA ILE A 24 -7.05 -9.93 2.67
C ILE A 24 -8.09 -10.95 2.22
N ALA A 25 -9.34 -10.50 2.10
CA ALA A 25 -10.45 -11.29 1.59
C ALA A 25 -10.81 -10.82 0.17
N ALA A 26 -10.29 -11.52 -0.85
CA ALA A 26 -10.39 -11.07 -2.24
C ALA A 26 -10.52 -12.24 -3.23
N SER A 27 -10.95 -11.94 -4.45
CA SER A 27 -10.99 -12.91 -5.54
C SER A 27 -9.58 -13.24 -6.05
N PRO A 28 -9.36 -14.38 -6.74
CA PRO A 28 -8.06 -14.68 -7.35
C PRO A 28 -7.56 -13.61 -8.31
N ASP A 29 -8.46 -12.98 -9.08
CA ASP A 29 -8.08 -11.93 -10.03
C ASP A 29 -7.66 -10.65 -9.31
N THR A 30 -8.38 -10.28 -8.25
CA THR A 30 -7.97 -9.18 -7.36
C THR A 30 -6.61 -9.43 -6.74
N LEU A 31 -6.33 -10.66 -6.28
CA LEU A 31 -5.01 -10.99 -5.72
C LEU A 31 -3.88 -10.87 -6.75
N ARG A 32 -4.15 -11.17 -8.03
CA ARG A 32 -3.17 -10.97 -9.11
C ARG A 32 -2.94 -9.49 -9.40
N ASP A 33 -4.01 -8.69 -9.40
CA ASP A 33 -3.90 -7.24 -9.58
C ASP A 33 -3.09 -6.60 -8.43
N LEU A 34 -3.34 -7.02 -7.18
CA LEU A 34 -2.55 -6.60 -6.02
C LEU A 34 -1.07 -7.00 -6.15
N ALA A 35 -0.79 -8.22 -6.61
CA ALA A 35 0.59 -8.66 -6.85
C ALA A 35 1.28 -7.80 -7.93
N ALA A 36 0.57 -7.44 -9.00
CA ALA A 36 1.10 -6.56 -10.04
C ALA A 36 1.42 -5.17 -9.50
N PHE A 37 0.55 -4.60 -8.66
CA PHE A 37 0.80 -3.33 -7.96
C PHE A 37 2.06 -3.40 -7.08
N LEU A 38 2.22 -4.45 -6.27
CA LEU A 38 3.40 -4.62 -5.41
C LEU A 38 4.70 -4.74 -6.21
N LEU A 39 4.67 -5.43 -7.36
CA LEU A 39 5.83 -5.53 -8.24
C LEU A 39 6.19 -4.17 -8.86
N ALA A 40 5.21 -3.42 -9.36
CA ALA A 40 5.43 -2.09 -9.91
C ALA A 40 5.99 -1.11 -8.86
N ALA A 41 5.49 -1.18 -7.62
CA ALA A 41 6.01 -0.37 -6.53
C ALA A 41 7.49 -0.70 -6.22
N ALA A 42 7.86 -1.99 -6.22
CA ALA A 42 9.24 -2.41 -6.04
C ALA A 42 10.16 -1.87 -7.16
N ASP A 43 9.71 -1.94 -8.42
CA ASP A 43 10.44 -1.41 -9.56
C ASP A 43 10.66 0.12 -9.44
N GLU A 44 9.63 0.88 -9.01
CA GLU A 44 9.76 2.32 -8.79
C GLU A 44 10.66 2.65 -7.58
N MET A 45 10.63 1.86 -6.51
CA MET A 45 11.56 2.01 -5.38
C MET A 45 13.01 1.84 -5.82
N GLU A 46 13.33 0.82 -6.63
CA GLU A 46 14.68 0.60 -7.16
C GLU A 46 15.13 1.74 -8.07
N LYS A 47 14.21 2.28 -8.88
CA LYS A 47 14.46 3.38 -9.82
C LYS A 47 14.70 4.72 -9.14
N LEU A 48 13.91 5.05 -8.12
CA LEU A 48 13.94 6.36 -7.44
C LEU A 48 14.90 6.37 -6.24
N GLY A 49 15.20 5.23 -5.63
CA GLY A 49 16.09 5.14 -4.48
C GLY A 49 15.62 6.00 -3.30
N GLU A 50 16.49 6.89 -2.83
CA GLU A 50 16.20 7.77 -1.67
C GLU A 50 15.05 8.77 -1.94
N ASP A 51 14.76 9.05 -3.21
CA ASP A 51 13.68 9.96 -3.61
C ASP A 51 12.29 9.28 -3.59
N TYR A 52 12.23 7.95 -3.45
CA TYR A 52 10.95 7.25 -3.28
C TYR A 52 10.32 7.63 -1.93
N ASP A 53 9.02 7.98 -1.96
CA ASP A 53 8.28 8.36 -0.76
C ASP A 53 7.18 7.35 -0.43
N HIS A 54 6.13 7.30 -1.23
CA HIS A 54 5.07 6.32 -1.12
C HIS A 54 4.28 6.20 -2.43
N LEU A 55 3.53 5.11 -2.58
CA LEU A 55 2.61 4.86 -3.69
C LEU A 55 1.27 4.34 -3.15
N HIS A 56 0.17 4.85 -3.71
CA HIS A 56 -1.18 4.46 -3.34
C HIS A 56 -1.80 3.50 -4.36
N LEU A 57 -2.41 2.41 -3.90
CA LEU A 57 -3.15 1.48 -4.77
C LEU A 57 -4.30 2.18 -5.48
N MET A 58 -5.00 3.08 -4.78
CA MET A 58 -6.16 3.79 -5.35
C MET A 58 -5.82 4.68 -6.55
N ASP A 59 -4.57 5.16 -6.63
CA ASP A 59 -4.10 5.99 -7.75
C ASP A 59 -3.66 5.14 -8.95
N GLU A 60 -3.15 3.93 -8.69
CA GLU A 60 -2.53 3.07 -9.71
C GLU A 60 -3.46 2.00 -10.29
N TRP A 61 -4.52 1.62 -9.57
CA TRP A 61 -5.41 0.53 -9.97
C TRP A 61 -6.76 1.05 -10.47
N ASP A 62 -6.94 1.09 -11.79
CA ASP A 62 -8.17 1.55 -12.45
C ASP A 62 -9.48 0.86 -11.99
N LYS A 63 -9.39 -0.34 -11.39
CA LYS A 63 -10.56 -1.08 -10.89
C LYS A 63 -10.88 -0.79 -9.42
N TRP A 64 -10.09 0.06 -8.76
CA TRP A 64 -10.32 0.47 -7.40
C TRP A 64 -11.70 1.16 -7.26
N LYS A 65 -12.30 1.06 -6.08
CA LYS A 65 -13.62 1.60 -5.76
C LYS A 65 -13.62 2.22 -4.38
N GLU A 66 -14.49 3.20 -4.16
CA GLU A 66 -14.59 3.98 -2.91
C GLU A 66 -14.79 3.11 -1.65
N ASP A 67 -15.35 1.91 -1.79
CA ASP A 67 -15.58 0.97 -0.70
C ASP A 67 -14.39 0.02 -0.43
N TYR A 68 -13.33 0.06 -1.24
CA TYR A 68 -12.12 -0.72 -1.03
C TYR A 68 -11.15 0.00 -0.10
N PRO A 69 -10.39 -0.75 0.72
CA PRO A 69 -9.26 -0.14 1.43
C PRO A 69 -8.22 0.32 0.41
N ASP A 70 -7.54 1.40 0.73
CA ASP A 70 -6.31 1.77 0.05
C ASP A 70 -5.11 1.00 0.66
N ILE A 71 -4.11 0.72 -0.17
CA ILE A 71 -2.86 0.06 0.23
C ILE A 71 -1.72 0.98 -0.20
N GLN A 72 -0.90 1.37 0.78
CA GLN A 72 0.24 2.23 0.55
C GLN A 72 1.55 1.45 0.65
N ILE A 73 2.45 1.66 -0.32
CA ILE A 73 3.82 1.13 -0.27
C ILE A 73 4.74 2.29 0.08
N LEU A 74 5.21 2.30 1.32
CA LEU A 74 6.03 3.37 1.89
C LEU A 74 7.52 3.11 1.69
N SER A 75 8.29 4.19 1.57
CA SER A 75 9.75 4.18 1.52
C SER A 75 10.41 3.53 2.73
N GLU A 76 11.61 2.99 2.54
CA GLU A 76 12.41 2.39 3.62
C GLU A 76 12.80 3.39 4.72
N LYS A 77 12.76 4.70 4.45
CA LYS A 77 13.01 5.73 5.47
C LYS A 77 11.97 5.72 6.61
N TYR A 78 10.84 5.05 6.42
CA TYR A 78 9.79 4.86 7.42
C TYR A 78 9.91 3.53 8.19
N LEU A 79 11.01 2.77 8.01
CA LEU A 79 11.28 1.50 8.70
C LEU A 79 11.49 1.61 10.21
#